data_AF-A0A7Y1VUR0-F1
#
_entry.id   AF-A0A7Y1VUR0-F1
#
_cell.length_a   1.000
_cell.length_b   1.000
_cell.length_c   1.000
_cell.angle_alpha   90.00
_cell.angle_beta   90.00
_cell.angle_gamma   90.00
#
_symmetry.space_group_name_H-M   'P 1'
#
loop_
_entity.id
_entity.type
_entity.pdbx_description
1 polymer ?
#
loop_
_entity_poly.entity_id
_entity_poly.type
_entity_poly.pdbx_seq_one_letter_code
_entity_poly.pdbx_strand_id
1 'polypeptide(L)' 'MYKIYINGNCLLIADHSSVLSGANDHIKTVPFLGNHKSLLNYIDKLEKSQEQLSIALLTPDPAQLFMMAKSLYKSIKA' A
#
# COMPACT_ATOMS: atom_id res chain seq x y z
N MET A 1 5.35 1.34 -9.84
CA MET A 1 5.09 1.68 -8.43
C MET A 1 3.85 2.55 -8.33
N TYR A 2 2.94 2.26 -7.40
CA TYR A 2 1.73 3.04 -7.12
C TYR A 2 1.74 3.56 -5.68
N LYS A 3 1.15 4.74 -5.47
CA LYS A 3 0.97 5.37 -4.14
C LYS A 3 -0.51 5.63 -3.91
N ILE A 4 -1.02 5.20 -2.77
CA ILE A 4 -2.38 5.46 -2.31
C ILE A 4 -2.27 6.15 -0.97
N TYR A 5 -2.95 7.29 -0.82
CA TYR A 5 -3.00 8.02 0.45
C TYR A 5 -4.32 7.72 1.15
N ILE A 6 -4.24 7.27 2.40
CA ILE A 6 -5.36 6.87 3.23
C ILE A 6 -5.22 7.62 4.55
N ASN A 7 -6.08 8.61 4.79
CA ASN A 7 -6.03 9.45 6.00
C ASN A 7 -4.63 10.08 6.27
N GLY A 8 -3.94 10.55 5.22
CA GLY A 8 -2.58 11.10 5.32
C GLY A 8 -1.46 10.04 5.41
N ASN A 9 -1.82 8.77 5.62
CA ASN A 9 -0.89 7.65 5.61
C ASN A 9 -0.67 7.10 4.21
N CYS A 10 0.51 6.53 3.95
CA CYS A 10 0.91 6.11 2.61
C CYS A 10 0.90 4.59 2.46
N LEU A 11 0.12 4.09 1.51
CA LEU A 11 0.21 2.74 0.99
C LEU A 11 0.98 2.75 -0.33
N LEU A 12 2.17 2.19 -0.33
CA LEU A 12 3.01 1.95 -1.49
C LEU A 12 2.73 0.55 -2.03
N ILE A 13 2.52 0.43 -3.33
CA ILE A 13 2.40 -0.85 -4.03
C ILE A 13 3.52 -0.91 -5.07
N ALA A 14 4.41 -1.89 -4.91
CA ALA A 14 5.64 -1.96 -5.68
C ALA A 14 6.10 -3.39 -5.87
N ASP A 15 6.95 -3.60 -6.88
CA ASP A 15 7.71 -4.84 -6.99
C ASP A 15 8.92 -4.82 -6.04
N HIS A 16 9.53 -5.99 -5.85
CA HIS A 16 10.70 -6.15 -4.98
C HIS A 16 11.90 -5.30 -5.41
N SER A 17 12.04 -5.01 -6.71
CA SER A 17 13.13 -4.20 -7.26
C SER A 17 12.96 -2.69 -7.01
N SER A 18 11.72 -2.20 -7.00
CA SER A 18 11.39 -0.78 -6.96
C SER A 18 11.55 -0.17 -5.56
N VAL A 19 11.40 -0.96 -4.51
CA VAL A 19 11.45 -0.46 -3.12
C VAL A 19 12.87 -0.21 -2.62
N LEU A 20 13.87 -0.89 -3.20
CA LEU A 20 15.28 -0.73 -2.84
C LEU A 20 15.85 0.67 -3.18
N SER A 21 15.19 1.44 -4.05
CA SER A 21 15.68 2.76 -4.48
C SER A 21 15.13 3.95 -3.69
N GLY A 22 14.24 3.74 -2.72
CA GLY A 22 13.54 4.85 -2.04
C GLY A 22 13.19 4.59 -0.58
N ALA A 23 13.84 3.64 0.07
CA ALA A 23 13.61 3.32 1.47
C ALA A 23 14.13 4.46 2.37
N ASN A 24 13.24 5.40 2.69
CA ASN A 24 13.36 6.16 3.93
C ASN A 24 13.11 5.19 5.10
N ASP A 25 13.82 5.37 6.22
CA ASP A 25 13.78 4.50 7.41
C ASP A 25 12.39 4.28 8.04
N HIS A 26 11.37 5.00 7.56
CA HIS A 26 10.01 5.01 8.10
C HIS A 26 9.00 4.18 7.29
N ILE A 27 9.43 3.45 6.24
CA ILE A 27 8.52 2.64 5.40
C ILE A 27 8.58 1.18 5.82
N LYS A 28 7.46 0.64 6.31
CA LYS A 28 7.33 -0.78 6.63
C LYS A 28 7.06 -1.59 5.37
N THR A 29 8.05 -2.35 4.91
CA THR A 29 7.93 -3.24 3.75
C THR A 29 7.33 -4.59 4.13
N VAL A 30 6.33 -5.05 3.39
CA VAL A 30 5.64 -6.31 3.66
C VAL A 30 5.35 -7.06 2.35
N PRO A 31 5.70 -8.36 2.24
CA PRO A 31 5.29 -9.16 1.09
C PRO A 31 3.77 -9.38 1.08
N PHE A 32 3.15 -9.15 -0.07
CA PHE A 32 1.73 -9.35 -0.27
C PHE A 32 1.45 -10.74 -0.85
N LEU A 33 0.69 -11.55 -0.13
CA LEU A 33 0.41 -12.95 -0.48
C LEU A 33 -0.86 -13.15 -1.33
N GLY A 34 -1.36 -12.11 -2.01
CA GLY A 34 -2.48 -12.23 -2.95
C GLY A 34 -3.88 -12.23 -2.33
N ASN A 35 -4.01 -12.02 -1.02
CA ASN A 35 -5.27 -12.13 -0.30
C ASN A 35 -5.96 -10.76 -0.09
N HIS A 36 -7.22 -10.63 -0.54
CA HIS A 36 -8.09 -9.46 -0.29
C HIS A 36 -8.17 -9.05 1.19
N LYS A 37 -8.34 -10.01 2.11
CA LYS A 37 -8.40 -9.75 3.56
C LYS A 37 -7.10 -9.15 4.08
N SER A 38 -5.95 -9.61 3.57
CA SER A 38 -4.66 -9.05 3.94
C SER A 38 -4.56 -7.58 3.52
N LEU A 39 -5.03 -7.25 2.32
CA LEU A 39 -5.07 -5.87 1.82
C LEU A 39 -5.96 -4.98 2.71
N LEU A 40 -7.17 -5.44 3.01
CA LEU A 40 -8.09 -4.73 3.91
C LEU A 40 -7.49 -4.51 5.30
N ASN A 41 -6.78 -5.49 5.86
CA ASN A 41 -6.12 -5.34 7.16
C ASN A 41 -5.03 -4.25 7.16
N TYR A 42 -4.28 -4.09 6.06
CA TYR A 42 -3.30 -3.01 5.96
C TYR A 42 -3.98 -1.65 5.80
N ILE A 43 -5.07 -1.61 5.06
CA ILE A 43 -5.85 -0.37 4.88
C ILE A 43 -6.50 0.05 6.19
N ASP A 44 -7.12 -0.86 6.94
CA ASP A 44 -7.70 -0.60 8.26
C ASP A 44 -6.63 -0.07 9.24
N LYS A 45 -5.42 -0.62 9.19
CA LYS A 45 -4.28 -0.10 9.98
C LYS A 45 -3.90 1.31 9.58
N LEU A 46 -3.85 1.62 8.28
CA LEU A 46 -3.53 2.97 7.79
C LEU A 46 -4.64 3.96 8.10
N GLU A 47 -5.89 3.55 8.07
CA GLU A 47 -7.03 4.41 8.40
C GLU A 47 -7.05 4.80 9.87
N LYS A 48 -6.79 3.82 10.76
CA LYS A 48 -6.82 4.00 12.22
C LYS A 48 -5.53 4.56 12.81
N SER A 49 -4.44 4.63 12.03
CA SER A 49 -3.17 5.12 12.54
C SER A 49 -3.25 6.63 12.80
N GLN A 50 -2.95 7.02 14.04
CA GLN A 50 -2.86 8.42 14.45
C GLN A 50 -1.48 9.04 14.15
N GLU A 51 -0.49 8.20 13.86
CA GLU A 51 0.86 8.59 13.48
C GLU A 51 1.07 8.42 11.98
N GLN A 52 2.06 9.12 11.43
CA GLN A 52 2.37 9.00 10.00
C GLN A 52 2.98 7.63 9.71
N LEU A 53 2.15 6.73 9.17
CA LEU A 53 2.51 5.38 8.83
C LEU A 53 2.64 5.22 7.31
N SER A 54 3.74 4.61 6.88
CA SER A 54 3.96 4.22 5.49
C SER A 54 4.16 2.72 5.38
N ILE A 55 3.33 2.04 4.59
CA ILE A 55 3.43 0.60 4.34
C ILE A 55 3.70 0.38 2.86
N ALA A 56 4.72 -0.40 2.54
CA ALA A 56 5.01 -0.84 1.18
C ALA A 56 4.64 -2.32 1.02
N LEU A 57 3.64 -2.59 0.18
CA LEU A 57 3.23 -3.93 -0.23
C LEU A 57 4.05 -4.36 -1.44
N LEU A 58 4.87 -5.40 -1.23
CA LEU A 58 5.68 -6.01 -2.27
C LEU A 58 4.88 -7.10 -2.96
N THR A 59 4.72 -6.99 -4.27
CA THR A 59 3.98 -7.94 -5.11
C THR A 59 4.70 -8.14 -6.44
N PRO A 60 4.68 -9.35 -7.03
CA PRO A 60 5.17 -9.57 -8.39
C PRO A 60 4.34 -8.80 -9.43
N ASP A 61 3.07 -8.51 -9.15
CA ASP A 61 2.20 -7.70 -10.01
C ASP A 61 1.61 -6.51 -9.26
N PRO A 62 2.29 -5.34 -9.28
CA PRO A 62 1.81 -4.11 -8.66
C PRO A 62 0.52 -3.56 -9.29
N ALA A 63 0.32 -3.78 -10.59
CA ALA A 63 -0.81 -3.24 -11.33
C ALA A 63 -2.11 -3.96 -10.94
N GLN A 64 -2.05 -5.29 -10.84
CA GLN A 64 -3.19 -6.07 -10.37
C GLN A 64 -3.58 -5.73 -8.94
N LEU A 65 -2.61 -5.58 -8.03
CA LEU A 65 -2.89 -5.20 -6.65
C LEU A 65 -3.48 -3.79 -6.55
N PHE A 66 -3.01 -2.86 -7.37
CA PHE A 66 -3.58 -1.52 -7.44
C PHE A 66 -5.03 -1.54 -7.94
N MET A 67 -5.34 -2.34 -8.96
CA MET A 67 -6.71 -2.51 -9.45
C MET A 67 -7.62 -3.15 -8.41
N MET A 68 -7.12 -4.15 -7.67
CA MET A 68 -7.82 -4.74 -6.54
C MET A 68 -8.11 -3.68 -5.47
N ALA A 69 -7.12 -2.91 -5.04
CA ALA A 69 -7.29 -1.82 -4.08
C ALA A 69 -8.32 -0.80 -4.57
N LYS A 70 -8.26 -0.41 -5.84
CA LYS A 70 -9.21 0.53 -6.44
C LYS A 70 -10.64 -0.02 -6.51
N SER A 71 -10.82 -1.33 -6.63
CA SER A 71 -12.15 -1.95 -6.64
C SER A 71 -12.82 -1.94 -5.26
N LEU A 72 -12.02 -1.86 -4.18
CA LEU A 72 -12.52 -1.88 -2.80
C LEU A 72 -13.03 -0.53 -2.31
N TYR A 73 -12.65 0.58 -2.96
CA TYR A 73 -12.98 1.93 -2.49
C TYR A 73 -13.40 2.84 -3.63
N LYS A 74 -14.30 3.78 -3.33
CA LYS A 74 -14.61 4.89 -4.22
C LYS A 74 -13.45 5.89 -4.17
N SER A 75 -12.57 5.84 -5.16
CA SER A 75 -11.46 6.79 -5.27
C SER A 75 -11.97 8.16 -5.73
N ILE A 76 -11.61 9.22 -5.00
CA ILE A 76 -11.79 10.62 -5.42
C ILE A 76 -10.43 11.08 -5.93
N LYS A 77 -10.39 11.53 -7.19
CA LYS A 77 -9.17 12.14 -7.75
C LYS A 77 -9.04 13.55 -7.17
N ALA A 78 -7.94 13.83 -6.50
CA ALA A 78 -7.52 15.17 -6.13
C ALA A 78 -6.61 15.76 -7.22
#